data_AF-Q3M1Q6-F1
#
_entry.id   AF-Q3M1Q6-F1
#
_cell.length_a   1.000
_cell.length_b   1.000
_cell.length_c   1.000
_cell.angle_alpha   90.00
_cell.angle_beta   90.00
_cell.angle_gamma   90.00
#
_symmetry.space_group_name_H-M   'P 1'
#
loop_
_entity.id
_entity.type
_entity.pdbx_description
1 polymer ?
#
loop_
_entity_poly.entity_id
_entity_poly.type
_entity_poly.pdbx_seq_one_letter_code
_entity_poly.pdbx_strand_id
1 'polypeptide(L)'
;MNFYRSPHNINNMTEEEIREWAESVFQRPKALQELPLILTPEYLFQTPQKLRRQSSVIKSRLDAWILHAREEDERLRIERRFIPFVEIYIPDTSDGKQFFTIAKAIGEIPMQAGVLPKNQNQGYWLKTDHYFYQARGVLFAHKLLGVIPNPLEKHGLFWEYLPETSIRNLDLITNVDLAEYQLIKEGECYIQQWVAERNIVYPFNNPFELFLSIHQSAFLNSWALGPACQESEWLSIEQQEDFLAVRIRLLEQIPWIKREKERGTYQQQEQQYLKFLKKDKWYGYFILALRSHQWELAECWQQYTRALKAAKTAYIDDFYWQGGQPYKAQEIPVGEQPHQTRRTKKRQRVEGVINVLGYILWQWT
;
A
#
# COMPACT_ATOMS: atom_id res chain seq x y z
N MET A 1 28.69 -0.08 -17.40
CA MET A 1 28.33 1.34 -17.53
C MET A 1 28.42 1.71 -19.01
N ASN A 2 27.29 1.76 -19.71
CA ASN A 2 27.23 2.31 -21.07
C ASN A 2 27.04 3.82 -20.95
N PHE A 3 28.01 4.59 -21.44
CA PHE A 3 27.91 6.03 -21.57
C PHE A 3 26.94 6.36 -22.72
N TYR A 4 25.65 6.50 -22.41
CA TYR A 4 24.69 6.98 -23.38
C TYR A 4 24.96 8.47 -23.63
N ARG A 5 25.28 8.83 -24.89
CA ARG A 5 25.42 10.23 -25.29
C ARG A 5 24.05 10.89 -25.22
N SER A 6 23.88 11.76 -24.21
CA SER A 6 22.82 12.76 -24.21
C SER A 6 22.84 13.51 -25.56
N PRO A 7 21.70 13.65 -26.27
CA PRO A 7 21.67 14.37 -27.53
C PRO A 7 22.21 15.78 -27.30
N HIS A 8 23.03 16.27 -28.25
CA HIS A 8 23.78 17.53 -28.13
C HIS A 8 22.93 18.81 -27.98
N ASN A 9 21.62 18.72 -27.74
CA ASN A 9 20.72 19.85 -27.57
C ASN A 9 19.41 19.49 -26.82
N ILE A 10 19.45 18.75 -25.71
CA ILE A 10 18.25 18.53 -24.86
C ILE A 10 17.53 19.85 -24.52
N ASN A 11 18.28 20.94 -24.38
CA ASN A 11 17.73 22.27 -24.05
C ASN A 11 16.87 22.88 -25.18
N ASN A 12 16.95 22.37 -26.41
CA ASN A 12 16.18 22.87 -27.56
C ASN A 12 15.02 21.94 -27.97
N MET A 13 14.86 20.79 -27.29
CA MET A 13 13.78 19.85 -27.57
C MET A 13 12.53 20.22 -26.75
N THR A 14 11.35 19.99 -27.33
CA THR A 14 10.06 20.08 -26.64
C THR A 14 9.92 18.99 -25.56
N GLU A 15 8.96 19.13 -24.64
CA GLU A 15 8.72 18.09 -23.61
C GLU A 15 8.30 16.75 -24.22
N GLU A 16 7.47 16.75 -25.27
CA GLU A 16 7.14 15.55 -26.04
C GLU A 16 8.38 14.90 -26.65
N GLU A 17 9.24 15.66 -27.34
CA GLU A 17 10.45 15.12 -27.97
C GLU A 17 11.42 14.51 -26.94
N ILE A 18 11.52 15.11 -25.75
CA ILE A 18 12.38 14.60 -24.67
C ILE A 18 11.80 13.33 -24.08
N ARG A 19 10.47 13.25 -23.96
CA ARG A 19 9.78 12.04 -23.51
C ARG A 19 9.94 10.90 -24.52
N GLU A 20 9.71 11.17 -25.81
CA GLU A 20 9.87 10.18 -26.89
C GLU A 20 11.32 9.68 -26.95
N TRP A 21 12.30 10.59 -26.86
CA TRP A 21 13.70 10.20 -26.78
C TRP A 21 13.97 9.33 -25.56
N ALA A 22 13.53 9.74 -24.37
CA ALA A 22 13.74 8.98 -23.14
C ALA A 22 13.09 7.59 -23.21
N GLU A 23 11.89 7.47 -23.77
CA GLU A 23 11.22 6.18 -23.98
C GLU A 23 11.89 5.31 -25.05
N SER A 24 12.54 5.91 -26.04
CA SER A 24 13.31 5.19 -27.06
C SER A 24 14.65 4.64 -26.54
N VAL A 25 15.22 5.29 -25.53
CA VAL A 25 16.56 4.96 -25.00
C VAL A 25 16.48 4.14 -23.71
N PHE A 26 15.45 4.35 -22.89
CA PHE A 26 15.32 3.73 -21.58
C PHE A 26 14.10 2.80 -21.54
N GLN A 27 14.35 1.54 -21.17
CA GLN A 27 13.27 0.62 -20.86
C GLN A 27 12.53 1.12 -19.61
N ARG A 28 11.20 1.24 -19.70
CA ARG A 28 10.36 1.58 -18.54
C ARG A 28 10.59 0.55 -17.43
N PRO A 29 10.98 0.98 -16.21
CA PRO A 29 11.17 0.06 -15.11
C PRO A 29 9.84 -0.55 -14.68
N LYS A 30 9.86 -1.79 -14.20
CA LYS A 30 8.72 -2.36 -13.48
C LYS A 30 8.69 -1.79 -12.06
N ALA A 31 7.94 -0.71 -11.86
CA ALA A 31 7.85 0.01 -10.61
C ALA A 31 6.42 0.54 -10.36
N LEU A 32 6.11 0.81 -9.10
CA LEU A 32 4.92 1.56 -8.72
C LEU A 32 4.97 2.97 -9.33
N GLN A 33 3.81 3.46 -9.73
CA GLN A 33 3.62 4.75 -10.36
C GLN A 33 2.21 5.26 -10.05
N GLU A 34 1.92 6.50 -10.40
CA GLU A 34 0.62 7.11 -10.15
C GLU A 34 -0.51 6.40 -10.91
N LEU A 35 -1.69 6.30 -10.28
CA LEU A 35 -2.88 5.71 -10.86
C LEU A 35 -4.06 6.70 -10.86
N PRO A 36 -4.04 7.74 -11.72
CA PRO A 36 -5.15 8.68 -11.81
C PRO A 36 -6.47 7.96 -12.09
N LEU A 37 -7.43 8.15 -11.19
CA LEU A 37 -8.79 7.66 -11.35
C LEU A 37 -9.57 8.65 -12.22
N ILE A 38 -10.15 8.17 -13.31
CA ILE A 38 -10.85 9.00 -14.30
C ILE A 38 -12.25 8.44 -14.48
N LEU A 39 -13.23 9.06 -13.80
CA LEU A 39 -14.62 8.87 -14.17
C LEU A 39 -14.77 9.22 -15.65
N THR A 40 -15.49 8.40 -16.40
CA THR A 40 -15.58 8.54 -17.85
C THR A 40 -17.05 8.38 -18.23
N PRO A 41 -17.60 9.30 -19.03
CA PRO A 41 -18.95 9.15 -19.54
C PRO A 41 -19.14 7.79 -20.24
N GLU A 42 -20.25 7.12 -19.98
CA GLU A 42 -20.48 5.74 -20.46
C GLU A 42 -20.33 5.62 -21.98
N TYR A 43 -20.77 6.63 -22.74
CA TYR A 43 -20.65 6.64 -24.19
C TYR A 43 -19.19 6.62 -24.69
N LEU A 44 -18.21 6.95 -23.86
CA LEU A 44 -16.78 6.92 -24.19
C LEU A 44 -16.08 5.59 -23.81
N PHE A 45 -16.75 4.68 -23.10
CA PHE A 45 -16.15 3.40 -22.70
C PHE A 45 -15.92 2.44 -23.86
N GLN A 46 -16.78 2.51 -24.87
CA GLN A 46 -16.64 1.70 -26.08
C GLN A 46 -15.56 2.25 -27.02
N THR A 47 -15.12 3.49 -26.80
CA THR A 47 -14.11 4.14 -27.64
C THR A 47 -12.70 3.67 -27.26
N PRO A 48 -11.81 3.42 -28.24
CA PRO A 48 -10.40 3.14 -27.98
C PRO A 48 -9.74 4.19 -27.09
N GLN A 49 -8.87 3.77 -26.16
CA GLN A 49 -8.23 4.65 -25.17
C GLN A 49 -7.55 5.89 -25.79
N LYS A 50 -6.86 5.72 -26.93
CA LYS A 50 -6.20 6.85 -27.63
C LYS A 50 -7.18 7.96 -28.03
N LEU A 51 -8.37 7.58 -28.49
CA LEU A 51 -9.43 8.53 -28.87
C LEU A 51 -10.14 9.08 -27.63
N ARG A 52 -10.33 8.24 -26.60
CA ARG A 52 -10.89 8.66 -25.31
C ARG A 52 -10.06 9.78 -24.67
N ARG A 53 -8.73 9.69 -24.70
CA ARG A 53 -7.81 10.73 -24.21
C ARG A 53 -7.97 12.07 -24.92
N GLN A 54 -8.42 12.08 -26.17
CA GLN A 54 -8.62 13.29 -26.95
C GLN A 54 -9.94 14.00 -26.63
N SER A 55 -10.85 13.33 -25.90
CA SER A 55 -12.07 13.97 -25.40
C SER A 55 -11.72 15.13 -24.47
N SER A 56 -12.34 16.29 -24.70
CA SER A 56 -12.11 17.50 -23.89
C SER A 56 -12.37 17.26 -22.39
N VAL A 57 -13.38 16.45 -22.07
CA VAL A 57 -13.72 16.10 -20.68
C VAL A 57 -12.61 15.29 -20.02
N ILE A 58 -12.04 14.31 -20.72
CA ILE A 58 -10.98 13.46 -20.20
C ILE A 58 -9.67 14.25 -20.10
N LYS A 59 -9.35 15.03 -21.13
CA LYS A 59 -8.17 15.89 -21.14
C LYS A 59 -8.18 16.87 -19.98
N SER A 60 -9.30 17.57 -19.74
CA SER A 60 -9.42 18.49 -18.61
C SER A 60 -9.23 17.82 -17.25
N ARG A 61 -9.76 16.60 -17.06
CA ARG A 61 -9.57 15.82 -15.82
C ARG A 61 -8.12 15.39 -15.63
N LEU A 62 -7.45 14.99 -16.70
CA LEU A 62 -6.03 14.66 -16.69
C LEU A 62 -5.15 15.87 -16.40
N ASP A 63 -5.40 17.00 -17.04
CA ASP A 63 -4.64 18.23 -16.84
C ASP A 63 -4.75 18.71 -15.37
N ALA A 64 -5.95 18.65 -14.79
CA ALA A 64 -6.16 18.97 -13.38
C ALA A 64 -5.43 17.99 -12.45
N TRP A 65 -5.43 16.69 -12.77
CA TRP A 65 -4.68 15.70 -12.01
C TRP A 65 -3.15 15.93 -12.11
N ILE A 66 -2.62 16.22 -13.30
CA ILE A 66 -1.19 16.51 -13.50
C ILE A 66 -0.77 17.71 -12.65
N LEU A 67 -1.57 18.77 -12.62
CA LEU A 67 -1.31 19.94 -11.78
C LEU A 67 -1.22 19.55 -10.30
N HIS A 68 -2.22 18.82 -9.79
CA HIS A 68 -2.21 18.36 -8.41
C HIS A 68 -1.01 17.44 -8.09
N ALA A 69 -0.66 16.53 -8.99
CA ALA A 69 0.48 15.63 -8.80
C ALA A 69 1.82 16.40 -8.73
N ARG A 70 1.95 17.51 -9.47
CA ARG A 70 3.10 18.42 -9.37
C ARG A 70 3.13 19.16 -8.03
N GLU A 71 2.00 19.69 -7.57
CA GLU A 71 1.89 20.33 -6.24
C GLU A 71 2.26 19.36 -5.11
N GLU A 72 1.87 18.09 -5.23
CA GLU A 72 2.27 17.04 -4.30
C GLU A 72 3.78 16.77 -4.32
N ASP A 73 4.37 16.65 -5.51
CA ASP A 73 5.82 16.46 -5.65
C ASP A 73 6.58 17.63 -5.04
N GLU A 74 6.14 18.87 -5.27
CA GLU A 74 6.71 20.07 -4.65
C GLU A 74 6.64 20.02 -3.11
N ARG A 75 5.47 19.65 -2.56
CA ARG A 75 5.30 19.47 -1.11
C ARG A 75 6.23 18.40 -0.54
N LEU A 76 6.51 17.36 -1.31
CA LEU A 76 7.41 16.26 -0.94
C LEU A 76 8.88 16.51 -1.32
N ARG A 77 9.17 17.66 -1.94
CA ARG A 77 10.50 18.04 -2.46
C ARG A 77 11.03 17.08 -3.53
N ILE A 78 10.15 16.43 -4.29
CA ILE A 78 10.50 15.48 -5.35
C ILE A 78 10.71 16.26 -6.65
N GLU A 79 11.96 16.33 -7.09
CA GLU A 79 12.30 17.03 -8.33
C GLU A 79 12.33 16.05 -9.52
N ARG A 80 11.29 16.07 -10.35
CA ARG A 80 11.24 15.28 -11.59
C ARG A 80 10.59 16.05 -12.73
N ARG A 81 11.06 15.78 -13.94
CA ARG A 81 10.52 16.36 -15.16
C ARG A 81 9.21 15.72 -15.60
N PHE A 82 9.12 14.40 -15.44
CA PHE A 82 7.97 13.60 -15.82
C PHE A 82 7.41 12.89 -14.61
N ILE A 83 6.08 12.82 -14.51
CA ILE A 83 5.40 12.01 -13.51
C ILE A 83 4.94 10.74 -14.23
N PRO A 84 5.50 9.55 -13.92
CA PRO A 84 5.00 8.30 -14.48
C PRO A 84 3.61 7.99 -13.91
N PHE A 85 2.67 7.67 -14.79
CA PHE A 85 1.30 7.32 -14.41
C PHE A 85 0.64 6.34 -15.38
N VAL A 86 -0.38 5.62 -14.89
CA VAL A 86 -1.31 4.83 -15.69
C VAL A 86 -2.74 5.14 -15.31
N GLU A 87 -3.53 5.51 -16.30
CA GLU A 87 -4.91 5.98 -16.13
C GLU A 87 -5.88 4.83 -15.86
N ILE A 88 -6.74 5.02 -14.86
CA ILE A 88 -7.80 4.09 -14.50
C ILE A 88 -9.14 4.68 -14.94
N TYR A 89 -9.67 4.18 -16.04
CA TYR A 89 -10.96 4.61 -16.56
C TYR A 89 -12.09 3.89 -15.85
N ILE A 90 -12.99 4.64 -15.22
CA ILE A 90 -14.13 4.12 -14.44
C ILE A 90 -15.44 4.66 -15.03
N PRO A 91 -16.46 3.82 -15.32
CA PRO A 91 -17.74 4.28 -15.85
C PRO A 91 -18.41 5.26 -14.90
N ASP A 92 -18.97 6.35 -15.46
CA ASP A 92 -19.70 7.36 -14.69
C ASP A 92 -21.14 6.89 -14.37
N THR A 93 -21.23 5.69 -13.80
CA THR A 93 -22.45 5.06 -13.28
C THR A 93 -22.52 5.19 -11.76
N SER A 94 -23.62 4.75 -11.14
CA SER A 94 -23.71 4.68 -9.67
C SER A 94 -22.58 3.81 -9.08
N ASP A 95 -22.42 2.58 -9.58
CA ASP A 95 -21.39 1.65 -9.11
C ASP A 95 -19.99 2.16 -9.40
N GLY A 96 -19.78 2.83 -10.55
CA GLY A 96 -18.49 3.43 -10.86
C GLY A 96 -18.14 4.64 -10.00
N LYS A 97 -19.11 5.45 -9.59
CA LYS A 97 -18.88 6.50 -8.57
C LYS A 97 -18.55 5.90 -7.21
N GLN A 98 -19.19 4.81 -6.83
CA GLN A 98 -18.88 4.10 -5.59
C GLN A 98 -17.47 3.50 -5.65
N PHE A 99 -17.10 2.84 -6.76
CA PHE A 99 -15.75 2.35 -7.03
C PHE A 99 -14.73 3.48 -6.89
N PHE A 100 -14.96 4.60 -7.57
CA PHE A 100 -14.07 5.76 -7.53
C PHE A 100 -13.88 6.25 -6.09
N THR A 101 -14.98 6.39 -5.34
CA THR A 101 -14.95 6.87 -3.96
C THR A 101 -14.14 5.95 -3.06
N ILE A 102 -14.34 4.64 -3.16
CA ILE A 102 -13.62 3.64 -2.36
C ILE A 102 -12.13 3.60 -2.73
N ALA A 103 -11.82 3.48 -4.03
CA ALA A 103 -10.45 3.41 -4.50
C ALA A 103 -9.67 4.68 -4.14
N LYS A 104 -10.29 5.85 -4.29
CA LYS A 104 -9.71 7.14 -3.92
C LYS A 104 -9.47 7.24 -2.41
N ALA A 105 -10.47 6.91 -1.59
CA ALA A 105 -10.35 7.03 -0.14
C ALA A 105 -9.23 6.15 0.46
N ILE A 106 -9.04 4.94 -0.07
CA ILE A 106 -7.91 4.08 0.31
C ILE A 106 -6.59 4.64 -0.24
N GLY A 107 -6.57 5.03 -1.52
CA GLY A 107 -5.35 5.52 -2.19
C GLY A 107 -4.76 6.78 -1.57
N GLU A 108 -5.61 7.66 -1.05
CA GLU A 108 -5.20 8.95 -0.48
C GLU A 108 -4.73 8.87 0.97
N ILE A 109 -4.83 7.71 1.64
CA ILE A 109 -4.46 7.55 3.06
C ILE A 109 -3.07 8.12 3.37
N PRO A 110 -1.99 7.75 2.65
CA PRO A 110 -0.65 8.27 2.95
C PRO A 110 -0.56 9.79 2.82
N MET A 111 -1.32 10.38 1.90
CA MET A 111 -1.24 11.81 1.59
C MET A 111 -2.12 12.70 2.46
N GLN A 112 -3.16 12.13 3.06
CA GLN A 112 -4.08 12.81 3.98
C GLN A 112 -3.68 12.67 5.46
N ALA A 113 -2.77 11.75 5.78
CA ALA A 113 -2.35 11.47 7.16
C ALA A 113 -1.56 12.62 7.84
N GLY A 114 -1.26 13.71 7.14
CA GLY A 114 -0.62 14.91 7.72
C GLY A 114 0.85 14.74 8.11
N VAL A 115 1.51 13.71 7.60
CA VAL A 115 2.95 13.48 7.85
C VAL A 115 3.80 14.39 6.96
N LEU A 116 4.91 14.89 7.50
CA LEU A 116 5.83 15.78 6.79
C LEU A 116 7.23 15.15 6.70
N PRO A 117 7.74 14.84 5.49
CA PRO A 117 9.11 14.39 5.30
C PRO A 117 10.13 15.42 5.78
N LYS A 118 11.15 14.96 6.50
CA LYS A 118 12.30 15.74 6.96
C LYS A 118 13.50 15.65 6.02
N ASN A 119 13.51 14.64 5.14
CA ASN A 119 14.58 14.44 4.16
C ASN A 119 14.03 13.80 2.88
N GLN A 120 14.86 13.76 1.83
CA GLN A 120 14.47 13.30 0.50
C GLN A 120 14.02 11.83 0.48
N ASN A 121 14.72 10.95 1.19
CA ASN A 121 14.37 9.52 1.26
C ASN A 121 12.99 9.31 1.90
N GLN A 122 12.64 10.10 2.91
CA GLN A 122 11.30 10.07 3.50
C GLN A 122 10.23 10.54 2.50
N GLY A 123 10.51 11.56 1.68
CA GLY A 123 9.62 12.02 0.63
C GLY A 123 9.40 10.97 -0.44
N TYR A 124 10.48 10.34 -0.91
CA TYR A 124 10.43 9.23 -1.86
C TYR A 124 9.69 8.00 -1.33
N TRP A 125 9.91 7.64 -0.07
CA TRP A 125 9.19 6.55 0.56
C TRP A 125 7.69 6.86 0.65
N LEU A 126 7.33 8.06 1.12
CA LEU A 126 5.92 8.46 1.25
C LEU A 126 5.19 8.43 -0.09
N LYS A 127 5.86 8.91 -1.16
CA LYS A 127 5.28 8.88 -2.50
C LYS A 127 5.19 7.46 -3.07
N THR A 128 6.17 6.59 -2.79
CA THR A 128 6.12 5.17 -3.17
C THR A 128 4.99 4.45 -2.45
N ASP A 129 4.80 4.70 -1.16
CA ASP A 129 3.72 4.13 -0.35
C ASP A 129 2.35 4.66 -0.82
N HIS A 130 2.25 5.94 -1.20
CA HIS A 130 1.05 6.48 -1.86
C HIS A 130 0.67 5.68 -3.12
N TYR A 131 1.63 5.39 -4.02
CA TYR A 131 1.36 4.56 -5.20
C TYR A 131 0.91 3.14 -4.83
N PHE A 132 1.50 2.56 -3.78
CA PHE A 132 1.09 1.26 -3.28
C PHE A 132 -0.36 1.29 -2.77
N TYR A 133 -0.74 2.31 -1.99
CA TYR A 133 -2.11 2.49 -1.51
C TYR A 133 -3.10 2.76 -2.65
N GLN A 134 -2.71 3.50 -3.70
CA GLN A 134 -3.54 3.67 -4.89
C GLN A 134 -3.81 2.31 -5.58
N ALA A 135 -2.77 1.51 -5.81
CA ALA A 135 -2.92 0.18 -6.42
C ALA A 135 -3.80 -0.74 -5.57
N ARG A 136 -3.62 -0.70 -4.25
CA ARG A 136 -4.41 -1.43 -3.26
C ARG A 136 -5.88 -0.98 -3.26
N GLY A 137 -6.13 0.33 -3.32
CA GLY A 137 -7.49 0.89 -3.40
C GLY A 137 -8.22 0.48 -4.68
N VAL A 138 -7.54 0.53 -5.83
CA VAL A 138 -8.09 0.06 -7.11
C VAL A 138 -8.44 -1.43 -7.05
N LEU A 139 -7.54 -2.26 -6.52
CA LEU A 139 -7.78 -3.70 -6.42
C LEU A 139 -8.89 -4.03 -5.42
N PHE A 140 -8.94 -3.34 -4.27
CA PHE A 140 -9.98 -3.51 -3.27
C PHE A 140 -11.36 -3.17 -3.86
N ALA A 141 -11.48 -2.02 -4.51
CA ALA A 141 -12.72 -1.60 -5.16
C ALA A 141 -13.14 -2.56 -6.28
N HIS A 142 -12.19 -3.11 -7.04
CA HIS A 142 -12.47 -4.14 -8.04
C HIS A 142 -13.02 -5.41 -7.40
N LYS A 143 -12.39 -5.92 -6.34
CA LYS A 143 -12.88 -7.13 -5.65
C LYS A 143 -14.26 -6.93 -5.02
N LEU A 144 -14.59 -5.71 -4.62
CA LEU A 144 -15.88 -5.40 -4.00
C LEU A 144 -17.01 -5.19 -5.03
N LEU A 145 -16.72 -4.53 -6.16
CA LEU A 145 -17.76 -4.05 -7.09
C LEU A 145 -17.61 -4.56 -8.53
N GLY A 146 -16.45 -5.06 -8.95
CA GLY A 146 -16.24 -5.63 -10.29
C GLY A 146 -16.36 -4.65 -11.46
N VAL A 147 -16.31 -3.34 -11.21
CA VAL A 147 -16.64 -2.30 -12.20
C VAL A 147 -15.65 -2.20 -13.36
N ILE A 148 -14.36 -2.41 -13.10
CA ILE A 148 -13.31 -2.42 -14.12
C ILE A 148 -12.82 -3.86 -14.36
N PRO A 149 -12.20 -4.17 -15.51
CA PRO A 149 -11.55 -5.45 -15.74
C PRO A 149 -10.56 -5.79 -14.62
N ASN A 150 -10.40 -7.09 -14.32
CA ASN A 150 -9.56 -7.53 -13.21
C ASN A 150 -8.10 -7.04 -13.38
N PRO A 151 -7.61 -6.18 -12.47
CA PRO A 151 -6.24 -5.65 -12.58
C PRO A 151 -5.14 -6.71 -12.52
N LEU A 152 -5.43 -7.89 -11.96
CA LEU A 152 -4.49 -9.00 -11.74
C LEU A 152 -4.48 -10.04 -12.87
N GLU A 153 -5.44 -10.00 -13.78
CA GLU A 153 -5.52 -10.97 -14.88
C GLU A 153 -4.25 -10.94 -15.75
N LYS A 154 -3.96 -12.03 -16.46
CA LYS A 154 -2.81 -12.07 -17.36
C LYS A 154 -2.95 -10.96 -18.42
N HIS A 155 -1.93 -10.11 -18.55
CA HIS A 155 -1.98 -8.88 -19.37
C HIS A 155 -2.97 -7.82 -18.85
N GLY A 156 -3.46 -7.95 -17.63
CA GLY A 156 -4.21 -6.94 -16.91
C GLY A 156 -3.32 -5.78 -16.48
N LEU A 157 -3.96 -4.74 -15.96
CA LEU A 157 -3.36 -3.46 -15.62
C LEU A 157 -1.99 -3.59 -14.93
N PHE A 158 -1.89 -4.35 -13.84
CA PHE A 158 -0.66 -4.40 -13.05
C PHE A 158 0.48 -5.18 -13.71
N TRP A 159 0.19 -6.10 -14.63
CA TRP A 159 1.22 -6.92 -15.30
C TRP A 159 2.15 -6.10 -16.21
N GLU A 160 1.65 -4.99 -16.72
CA GLU A 160 2.39 -4.11 -17.61
C GLU A 160 3.55 -3.39 -16.90
N TYR A 161 3.39 -3.07 -15.61
CA TYR A 161 4.34 -2.20 -14.89
C TYR A 161 4.78 -2.70 -13.51
N LEU A 162 4.21 -3.77 -12.95
CA LEU A 162 4.69 -4.35 -11.69
C LEU A 162 5.45 -5.68 -11.90
N PRO A 163 6.44 -5.98 -11.04
CA PRO A 163 6.99 -7.33 -10.91
C PRO A 163 5.93 -8.31 -10.41
N GLU A 164 6.02 -9.58 -10.83
CA GLU A 164 5.08 -10.64 -10.43
C GLU A 164 4.99 -10.82 -8.90
N THR A 165 6.13 -10.70 -8.20
CA THR A 165 6.16 -10.76 -6.73
C THR A 165 5.37 -9.63 -6.08
N SER A 166 5.45 -8.41 -6.62
CA SER A 166 4.67 -7.26 -6.16
C SER A 166 3.17 -7.44 -6.43
N ILE A 167 2.81 -8.00 -7.60
CA ILE A 167 1.41 -8.33 -7.93
C ILE A 167 0.84 -9.34 -6.93
N ARG A 168 1.59 -10.41 -6.65
CA ARG A 168 1.18 -11.44 -5.67
C ARG A 168 1.03 -10.84 -4.26
N ASN A 169 1.98 -10.01 -3.83
CA ASN A 169 1.91 -9.38 -2.51
C ASN A 169 0.73 -8.42 -2.40
N LEU A 170 0.47 -7.63 -3.45
CA LEU A 170 -0.68 -6.74 -3.53
C LEU A 170 -2.00 -7.51 -3.42
N ASP A 171 -2.11 -8.65 -4.11
CA ASP A 171 -3.28 -9.53 -4.03
C ASP A 171 -3.51 -10.06 -2.61
N LEU A 172 -2.46 -10.60 -1.99
CA LEU A 172 -2.50 -11.12 -0.61
C LEU A 172 -2.91 -10.04 0.40
N ILE A 173 -2.31 -8.86 0.34
CA ILE A 173 -2.63 -7.74 1.24
C ILE A 173 -4.09 -7.31 1.02
N THR A 174 -4.53 -7.16 -0.23
CA THR A 174 -5.90 -6.74 -0.51
C THR A 174 -6.94 -7.79 -0.10
N ASN A 175 -6.59 -9.09 -0.10
CA ASN A 175 -7.44 -10.14 0.45
C ASN A 175 -7.62 -10.01 1.97
N VAL A 176 -6.59 -9.57 2.69
CA VAL A 176 -6.70 -9.26 4.12
C VAL A 176 -7.65 -8.10 4.34
N ASP A 177 -7.49 -7.03 3.56
CA ASP A 177 -8.32 -5.84 3.67
C ASP A 177 -9.79 -6.13 3.43
N LEU A 178 -10.09 -6.92 2.39
CA LEU A 178 -11.45 -7.29 2.06
C LEU A 178 -12.08 -8.11 3.20
N ALA A 179 -11.33 -9.09 3.73
CA ALA A 179 -11.81 -9.90 4.85
C ALA A 179 -11.95 -9.09 6.15
N GLU A 180 -11.06 -8.12 6.38
CA GLU A 180 -11.15 -7.19 7.52
C GLU A 180 -12.40 -6.30 7.40
N TYR A 181 -12.62 -5.70 6.22
CA TYR A 181 -13.80 -4.88 5.95
C TYR A 181 -15.10 -5.69 6.11
N GLN A 182 -15.16 -6.92 5.58
CA GLN A 182 -16.31 -7.81 5.76
C GLN A 182 -16.54 -8.13 7.23
N LEU A 183 -15.48 -8.46 7.99
CA LEU A 183 -15.59 -8.72 9.41
C LEU A 183 -16.10 -7.50 10.20
N ILE A 184 -15.61 -6.28 9.88
CA ILE A 184 -16.08 -5.04 10.49
C ILE A 184 -17.54 -4.79 10.14
N LYS A 185 -17.93 -4.99 8.88
CA LYS A 185 -19.30 -4.77 8.39
C LYS A 185 -20.29 -5.70 9.05
N GLU A 186 -20.02 -7.00 9.08
CA GLU A 186 -20.91 -7.99 9.71
C GLU A 186 -20.91 -7.86 11.24
N GLY A 187 -19.82 -7.40 11.83
CA GLY A 187 -19.66 -7.22 13.27
C GLY A 187 -20.05 -5.84 13.81
N GLU A 188 -20.53 -4.91 12.97
CA GLU A 188 -20.68 -3.49 13.34
C GLU A 188 -21.50 -3.28 14.62
N CYS A 189 -22.61 -4.01 14.77
CA CYS A 189 -23.47 -3.90 15.95
C CYS A 189 -22.74 -4.25 17.26
N TYR A 190 -21.88 -5.28 17.24
CA TYR A 190 -21.06 -5.67 18.40
C TYR A 190 -19.99 -4.63 18.70
N ILE A 191 -19.39 -4.02 17.67
CA ILE A 191 -18.43 -2.93 17.85
C ILE A 191 -19.10 -1.75 18.54
N GLN A 192 -20.26 -1.30 18.02
CA GLN A 192 -21.02 -0.18 18.57
C GLN A 192 -21.49 -0.44 20.01
N GLN A 193 -21.96 -1.65 20.30
CA GLN A 193 -22.33 -2.04 21.67
C GLN A 193 -21.12 -2.00 22.61
N TRP A 194 -20.00 -2.61 22.21
CA TRP A 194 -18.80 -2.73 23.04
C TRP A 194 -18.18 -1.37 23.40
N VAL A 195 -18.19 -0.41 22.45
CA VAL A 195 -17.69 0.95 22.70
C VAL A 195 -18.65 1.76 23.57
N ALA A 196 -19.96 1.59 23.39
CA ALA A 196 -20.97 2.23 24.25
C ALA A 196 -20.83 1.79 25.71
N GLU A 197 -20.68 0.48 25.96
CA GLU A 197 -20.41 -0.07 27.30
C GLU A 197 -19.15 0.49 27.97
N ARG A 198 -18.20 0.98 27.18
CA ARG A 198 -16.91 1.52 27.62
C ARG A 198 -16.83 3.05 27.58
N ASN A 199 -17.94 3.72 27.28
CA ASN A 199 -18.00 5.17 27.10
C ASN A 199 -16.99 5.70 26.07
N ILE A 200 -16.72 4.91 25.01
CA ILE A 200 -15.89 5.32 23.88
C ILE A 200 -16.82 5.86 22.80
N VAL A 201 -16.56 7.10 22.34
CA VAL A 201 -17.33 7.75 21.26
C VAL A 201 -17.12 6.98 19.96
N TYR A 202 -18.20 6.63 19.25
CA TYR A 202 -18.16 6.04 17.90
C TYR A 202 -18.44 7.13 16.85
N PRO A 203 -17.42 7.68 16.18
CA PRO A 203 -17.57 8.84 15.30
C PRO A 203 -17.92 8.49 13.84
N PHE A 204 -18.15 7.22 13.52
CA PHE A 204 -18.30 6.75 12.14
C PHE A 204 -19.77 6.60 11.77
N ASN A 205 -20.11 6.96 10.53
CA ASN A 205 -21.47 6.82 10.00
C ASN A 205 -21.71 5.45 9.36
N ASN A 206 -20.65 4.73 9.01
CA ASN A 206 -20.72 3.43 8.35
C ASN A 206 -19.43 2.61 8.58
N PRO A 207 -19.45 1.28 8.32
CA PRO A 207 -18.29 0.41 8.49
C PRO A 207 -17.06 0.80 7.67
N PHE A 208 -17.27 1.42 6.51
CA PHE A 208 -16.16 1.80 5.63
C PHE A 208 -15.35 2.97 6.20
N GLU A 209 -16.00 3.92 6.87
CA GLU A 209 -15.31 5.00 7.59
C GLU A 209 -14.45 4.46 8.74
N LEU A 210 -14.95 3.47 9.50
CA LEU A 210 -14.16 2.79 10.53
C LEU A 210 -12.95 2.06 9.91
N PHE A 211 -13.16 1.32 8.83
CA PHE A 211 -12.10 0.64 8.09
C PHE A 211 -11.00 1.61 7.59
N LEU A 212 -11.38 2.76 7.03
CA LEU A 212 -10.42 3.79 6.63
C LEU A 212 -9.64 4.34 7.82
N SER A 213 -10.30 4.59 8.97
CA SER A 213 -9.63 5.09 10.18
C SER A 213 -8.61 4.09 10.75
N ILE A 214 -8.92 2.78 10.66
CA ILE A 214 -8.01 1.70 11.03
C ILE A 214 -6.75 1.74 10.13
N HIS A 215 -6.92 1.85 8.82
CA HIS A 215 -5.79 1.92 7.89
C HIS A 215 -4.98 3.22 7.99
N GLN A 216 -5.62 4.36 8.25
CA GLN A 216 -4.91 5.61 8.57
C GLN A 216 -4.04 5.46 9.82
N SER A 217 -4.56 4.81 10.86
CA SER A 217 -3.80 4.53 12.09
C SER A 217 -2.64 3.57 11.82
N ALA A 218 -2.86 2.52 11.01
CA ALA A 218 -1.83 1.58 10.62
C ALA A 218 -0.70 2.27 9.81
N PHE A 219 -1.05 3.15 8.87
CA PHE A 219 -0.09 3.96 8.13
C PHE A 219 0.75 4.83 9.07
N LEU A 220 0.13 5.55 10.01
CA LEU A 220 0.84 6.41 10.96
C LEU A 220 1.80 5.61 11.86
N ASN A 221 1.39 4.41 12.27
CA ASN A 221 2.26 3.50 13.01
C ASN A 221 3.47 3.06 12.16
N SER A 222 3.26 2.67 10.91
CA SER A 222 4.35 2.32 9.97
C SER A 222 5.29 3.50 9.72
N TRP A 223 4.75 4.72 9.56
CA TRP A 223 5.56 5.94 9.43
C TRP A 223 6.44 6.18 10.66
N ALA A 224 5.86 6.06 11.86
CA ALA A 224 6.56 6.28 13.13
C ALA A 224 7.66 5.24 13.40
N LEU A 225 7.39 3.96 13.09
CA LEU A 225 8.33 2.85 13.28
C LEU A 225 9.38 2.75 12.16
N GLY A 226 9.10 3.31 10.99
CA GLY A 226 10.00 3.32 9.84
C GLY A 226 10.59 4.71 9.58
N PRO A 227 10.12 5.44 8.54
CA PRO A 227 10.72 6.69 8.08
C PRO A 227 10.97 7.75 9.15
N ALA A 228 10.07 7.94 10.11
CA ALA A 228 10.21 8.95 11.16
C ALA A 228 11.01 8.46 12.38
N CYS A 229 11.29 7.16 12.47
CA CYS A 229 12.00 6.56 13.59
C CYS A 229 13.38 7.20 13.76
N GLN A 230 13.62 7.76 14.96
CA GLN A 230 14.90 8.34 15.36
C GLN A 230 15.71 7.39 16.23
N GLU A 231 15.19 6.19 16.52
CA GLU A 231 15.88 5.21 17.35
C GLU A 231 17.12 4.69 16.64
N SER A 232 18.12 4.33 17.44
CA SER A 232 19.39 3.78 16.95
C SER A 232 19.28 2.30 16.59
N GLU A 233 18.30 1.59 17.14
CA GLU A 233 18.02 0.18 16.85
C GLU A 233 16.92 0.10 15.78
N TRP A 234 17.13 -0.74 14.77
CA TRP A 234 16.09 -1.02 13.78
C TRP A 234 15.22 -2.18 14.23
N LEU A 235 13.95 -2.18 13.81
CA LEU A 235 13.08 -3.35 13.91
C LEU A 235 13.56 -4.41 12.91
N SER A 236 14.06 -5.54 13.39
CA SER A 236 14.55 -6.61 12.51
C SER A 236 13.39 -7.30 11.79
N ILE A 237 13.66 -7.89 10.61
CA ILE A 237 12.66 -8.69 9.89
C ILE A 237 12.19 -9.85 10.77
N GLU A 238 13.10 -10.50 11.50
CA GLU A 238 12.74 -11.58 12.42
C GLU A 238 11.78 -11.09 13.52
N GLN A 239 12.00 -9.87 14.06
CA GLN A 239 11.08 -9.27 15.03
C GLN A 239 9.71 -8.96 14.42
N GLN A 240 9.65 -8.49 13.16
CA GLN A 240 8.39 -8.28 12.44
C GLN A 240 7.66 -9.62 12.23
N GLU A 241 8.38 -10.67 11.83
CA GLU A 241 7.85 -12.01 11.63
C GLU A 241 7.31 -12.63 12.91
N ASP A 242 8.05 -12.49 14.01
CA ASP A 242 7.67 -13.00 15.33
C ASP A 242 6.44 -12.24 15.86
N PHE A 243 6.41 -10.91 15.73
CA PHE A 243 5.26 -10.10 16.10
C PHE A 243 4.00 -10.53 15.34
N LEU A 244 4.10 -10.68 14.01
CA LEU A 244 2.98 -11.14 13.18
C LEU A 244 2.56 -12.56 13.51
N ALA A 245 3.51 -13.47 13.79
CA ALA A 245 3.20 -14.85 14.19
C ALA A 245 2.45 -14.90 15.53
N VAL A 246 2.89 -14.12 16.53
CA VAL A 246 2.21 -14.00 17.82
C VAL A 246 0.80 -13.45 17.61
N ARG A 247 0.64 -12.39 16.80
CA ARG A 247 -0.66 -11.81 16.47
C ARG A 247 -1.60 -12.84 15.83
N ILE A 248 -1.19 -13.49 14.75
CA ILE A 248 -2.01 -14.49 14.05
C ILE A 248 -2.43 -15.61 15.01
N ARG A 249 -1.48 -16.14 15.78
CA ARG A 249 -1.76 -17.20 16.75
C ARG A 249 -2.78 -16.78 17.81
N LEU A 250 -2.71 -15.54 18.30
CA LEU A 250 -3.66 -15.01 19.27
C LEU A 250 -5.06 -14.76 18.68
N LEU A 251 -5.16 -14.56 17.35
CA LEU A 251 -6.43 -14.45 16.64
C LEU A 251 -7.05 -15.80 16.28
N GLU A 252 -6.24 -16.83 16.02
CA GLU A 252 -6.68 -18.20 15.69
C GLU A 252 -7.19 -19.00 16.91
N GLN A 253 -6.73 -18.68 18.13
CA GLN A 253 -6.98 -19.53 19.29
C GLN A 253 -8.24 -19.17 20.10
N ILE A 254 -9.11 -20.17 20.22
CA ILE A 254 -9.98 -20.37 21.39
C ILE A 254 -9.04 -20.71 22.57
N PRO A 255 -9.20 -20.15 23.79
CA PRO A 255 -8.24 -20.22 24.92
C PRO A 255 -7.75 -21.60 25.41
N TRP A 256 -8.17 -22.71 24.80
CA TRP A 256 -7.81 -24.06 25.23
C TRP A 256 -6.48 -24.52 24.62
N ILE A 257 -5.38 -24.04 25.20
CA ILE A 257 -4.02 -24.47 24.88
C ILE A 257 -3.83 -25.93 25.29
N LYS A 258 -3.37 -26.76 24.34
CA LYS A 258 -3.22 -28.22 24.46
C LYS A 258 -2.07 -28.69 25.37
N ARG A 259 -1.31 -27.83 26.07
CA ARG A 259 -0.19 -28.24 26.96
C ARG A 259 0.01 -27.28 28.14
N GLU A 260 0.00 -27.79 29.37
CA GLU A 260 0.19 -27.00 30.61
C GLU A 260 1.50 -26.19 30.62
N LYS A 261 2.57 -26.72 30.02
CA LYS A 261 3.91 -26.10 30.01
C LYS A 261 3.99 -24.78 29.23
N GLU A 262 3.09 -24.53 28.29
CA GLU A 262 3.09 -23.34 27.43
C GLU A 262 2.11 -22.26 27.92
N ARG A 263 1.33 -22.57 28.97
CA ARG A 263 0.22 -21.73 29.46
C ARG A 263 0.71 -20.39 30.04
N GLY A 264 1.84 -20.40 30.77
CA GLY A 264 2.40 -19.19 31.38
C GLY A 264 2.91 -18.17 30.35
N THR A 265 3.70 -18.63 29.38
CA THR A 265 4.22 -17.79 28.28
C THR A 265 3.09 -17.24 27.42
N TYR A 266 2.07 -18.05 27.13
CA TYR A 266 0.91 -17.60 26.38
C TYR A 266 0.13 -16.51 27.11
N GLN A 267 -0.17 -16.68 28.40
CA GLN A 267 -0.91 -15.68 29.18
C GLN A 267 -0.19 -14.33 29.19
N GLN A 268 1.14 -14.32 29.28
CA GLN A 268 1.93 -13.10 29.19
C GLN A 268 1.81 -12.44 27.81
N GLN A 269 1.97 -13.22 26.74
CA GLN A 269 1.88 -12.73 25.36
C GLN A 269 0.46 -12.22 25.03
N GLU A 270 -0.57 -12.90 25.51
CA GLU A 270 -1.96 -12.47 25.38
C GLU A 270 -2.19 -11.14 26.11
N GLN A 271 -1.74 -11.01 27.36
CA GLN A 271 -1.87 -9.75 28.11
C GLN A 271 -1.14 -8.59 27.43
N GLN A 272 0.07 -8.84 26.90
CA GLN A 272 0.81 -7.82 26.14
C GLN A 272 0.06 -7.42 24.87
N TYR A 273 -0.48 -8.38 24.12
CA TYR A 273 -1.26 -8.10 22.92
C TYR A 273 -2.57 -7.35 23.23
N LEU A 274 -3.29 -7.70 24.29
CA LEU A 274 -4.49 -6.97 24.71
C LEU A 274 -4.17 -5.53 25.14
N LYS A 275 -3.03 -5.31 25.80
CA LYS A 275 -2.53 -3.96 26.11
C LYS A 275 -2.22 -3.17 24.84
N PHE A 276 -1.56 -3.81 23.88
CA PHE A 276 -1.28 -3.23 22.56
C PHE A 276 -2.57 -2.84 21.83
N LEU A 277 -3.55 -3.74 21.72
CA LEU A 277 -4.83 -3.44 21.09
C LEU A 277 -5.57 -2.28 21.77
N LYS A 278 -5.51 -2.17 23.10
CA LYS A 278 -6.12 -1.03 23.81
C LYS A 278 -5.40 0.30 23.51
N LYS A 279 -4.08 0.27 23.37
CA LYS A 279 -3.24 1.44 23.09
C LYS A 279 -3.50 1.97 21.67
N ASP A 280 -3.68 1.09 20.70
CA ASP A 280 -3.82 1.44 19.28
C ASP A 280 -5.24 1.83 18.86
N LYS A 281 -6.13 2.10 19.82
CA LYS A 281 -7.48 2.64 19.61
C LYS A 281 -8.26 1.84 18.58
N TRP A 282 -8.83 2.47 17.54
CA TRP A 282 -9.71 1.82 16.56
C TRP A 282 -9.10 0.60 15.88
N TYR A 283 -7.79 0.63 15.62
CA TYR A 283 -7.06 -0.52 15.08
C TYR A 283 -7.16 -1.76 16.00
N GLY A 284 -7.19 -1.56 17.32
CA GLY A 284 -7.36 -2.66 18.26
C GLY A 284 -8.79 -2.83 18.80
N TYR A 285 -9.61 -1.78 18.84
CA TYR A 285 -10.96 -1.81 19.42
C TYR A 285 -11.88 -2.72 18.64
N PHE A 286 -11.82 -2.74 17.30
CA PHE A 286 -12.66 -3.66 16.53
C PHE A 286 -12.31 -5.12 16.85
N ILE A 287 -11.02 -5.47 16.96
CA ILE A 287 -10.58 -6.82 17.35
C ILE A 287 -11.07 -7.15 18.77
N LEU A 288 -10.91 -6.21 19.72
CA LEU A 288 -11.33 -6.42 21.10
C LEU A 288 -12.85 -6.60 21.24
N ALA A 289 -13.64 -5.89 20.43
CA ALA A 289 -15.08 -6.00 20.41
C ALA A 289 -15.54 -7.33 19.79
N LEU A 290 -14.96 -7.70 18.65
CA LEU A 290 -15.40 -8.86 17.88
C LEU A 290 -14.85 -10.19 18.40
N ARG A 291 -13.75 -10.18 19.18
CA ARG A 291 -13.13 -11.40 19.71
C ARG A 291 -14.08 -12.22 20.60
N SER A 292 -14.97 -11.59 21.36
CA SER A 292 -15.96 -12.30 22.17
C SER A 292 -17.08 -12.93 21.36
N HIS A 293 -17.22 -12.54 20.09
CA HIS A 293 -18.28 -12.97 19.17
C HIS A 293 -17.72 -13.77 17.98
N GLN A 294 -16.56 -14.41 18.17
CA GLN A 294 -15.89 -15.19 17.13
C GLN A 294 -16.75 -16.34 16.59
N TRP A 295 -17.68 -16.87 17.38
CA TRP A 295 -18.53 -17.98 16.96
C TRP A 295 -19.69 -17.50 16.10
N GLU A 296 -20.29 -16.38 16.46
CA GLU A 296 -21.33 -15.70 15.71
C GLU A 296 -20.79 -15.17 14.38
N LEU A 297 -19.53 -14.74 14.35
CA LEU A 297 -18.82 -14.25 13.16
C LEU A 297 -17.87 -15.29 12.57
N ALA A 298 -18.10 -16.59 12.79
CA ALA A 298 -17.12 -17.64 12.51
C ALA A 298 -16.59 -17.62 11.08
N GLU A 299 -17.45 -17.42 10.08
CA GLU A 299 -17.03 -17.39 8.67
C GLU A 299 -16.10 -16.20 8.40
N CYS A 300 -16.54 -14.98 8.70
CA CYS A 300 -15.76 -13.77 8.47
C CYS A 300 -14.46 -13.76 9.28
N TRP A 301 -14.49 -14.25 10.53
CA TRP A 301 -13.30 -14.34 11.38
C TRP A 301 -12.28 -15.34 10.82
N GLN A 302 -12.75 -16.51 10.35
CA GLN A 302 -11.88 -17.49 9.71
C GLN A 302 -11.31 -16.97 8.38
N GLN A 303 -12.09 -16.25 7.59
CA GLN A 303 -11.59 -15.63 6.35
C GLN A 303 -10.50 -14.61 6.66
N TYR A 304 -10.73 -13.71 7.63
CA TYR A 304 -9.75 -12.71 8.07
C TYR A 304 -8.44 -13.34 8.55
N THR A 305 -8.53 -14.32 9.46
CA THR A 305 -7.33 -14.98 10.02
C THR A 305 -6.57 -15.79 8.97
N ARG A 306 -7.26 -16.48 8.05
CA ARG A 306 -6.62 -17.20 6.94
C ARG A 306 -5.92 -16.25 5.97
N ALA A 307 -6.58 -15.15 5.59
CA ALA A 307 -5.99 -14.14 4.72
C ALA A 307 -4.74 -13.54 5.38
N LEU A 308 -4.81 -13.16 6.66
CA LEU A 308 -3.68 -12.58 7.39
C LEU A 308 -2.49 -13.54 7.46
N LYS A 309 -2.75 -14.82 7.66
CA LYS A 309 -1.74 -15.88 7.64
C LYS A 309 -1.08 -16.04 6.28
N ALA A 310 -1.86 -16.03 5.20
CA ALA A 310 -1.35 -16.12 3.84
C ALA A 310 -0.49 -14.89 3.47
N ALA A 311 -0.87 -13.71 3.97
CA ALA A 311 -0.18 -12.46 3.71
C ALA A 311 0.99 -12.16 4.67
N LYS A 312 1.30 -13.04 5.64
CA LYS A 312 2.29 -12.77 6.71
C LYS A 312 3.59 -12.17 6.19
N THR A 313 4.15 -12.73 5.11
CA THR A 313 5.42 -12.27 4.55
C THR A 313 5.30 -11.03 3.68
N ALA A 314 4.10 -10.73 3.13
CA ALA A 314 3.85 -9.53 2.35
C ALA A 314 3.83 -8.25 3.22
N TYR A 315 3.60 -8.39 4.54
CA TYR A 315 3.63 -7.30 5.51
C TYR A 315 5.03 -7.02 6.09
N ILE A 316 6.05 -7.79 5.71
CA ILE A 316 7.42 -7.56 6.16
C ILE A 316 8.02 -6.43 5.33
N ASP A 317 8.44 -5.35 5.98
CA ASP A 317 9.16 -4.27 5.30
C ASP A 317 10.55 -4.77 4.89
N ASP A 318 10.89 -4.58 3.63
CA ASP A 318 12.23 -4.87 3.12
C ASP A 318 13.25 -3.82 3.59
N PHE A 319 12.80 -2.62 3.99
CA PHE A 319 13.64 -1.57 4.55
C PHE A 319 13.82 -1.71 6.06
N TYR A 320 15.05 -1.44 6.49
CA TYR A 320 15.43 -1.22 7.87
C TYR A 320 15.65 0.28 8.05
N TRP A 321 14.88 0.93 8.92
CA TRP A 321 15.02 2.36 9.17
C TRP A 321 15.87 2.61 10.41
N GLN A 322 16.85 3.52 10.29
CA GLN A 322 17.70 3.96 11.39
C GLN A 322 17.96 5.45 11.25
N GLY A 323 17.65 6.24 12.29
CA GLY A 323 17.81 7.70 12.25
C GLY A 323 17.14 8.37 11.04
N GLY A 324 15.99 7.85 10.60
CA GLY A 324 15.27 8.30 9.41
C GLY A 324 15.99 8.06 8.08
N GLN A 325 16.94 7.13 8.02
CA GLN A 325 17.59 6.66 6.78
C GLN A 325 17.25 5.19 6.51
N PRO A 326 17.00 4.81 5.25
CA PRO A 326 16.69 3.44 4.90
C PRO A 326 17.95 2.61 4.62
N TYR A 327 17.88 1.35 5.01
CA TYR A 327 18.88 0.33 4.79
C TYR A 327 18.20 -0.93 4.25
N LYS A 328 18.91 -1.76 3.51
CA LYS A 328 18.42 -3.07 3.05
C LYS A 328 19.45 -4.16 3.31
N ALA A 329 19.03 -5.42 3.25
CA ALA A 329 19.94 -6.57 3.24
C ALA A 329 20.63 -6.73 1.88
N GLN A 330 21.95 -6.73 1.83
CA GLN A 330 22.66 -6.84 0.55
C GLN A 330 22.34 -8.19 -0.11
N GLU A 331 21.97 -8.16 -1.40
CA GLU A 331 21.74 -9.36 -2.20
C GLU A 331 23.02 -9.69 -3.00
N ILE A 332 23.57 -10.88 -2.78
CA ILE A 332 24.76 -11.36 -3.50
C ILE A 332 24.32 -12.45 -4.49
N PRO A 333 24.79 -12.45 -5.75
CA PRO A 333 24.56 -13.55 -6.67
C PRO A 333 25.07 -14.87 -6.09
N VAL A 334 24.30 -15.94 -6.25
CA VAL A 334 24.69 -17.30 -5.87
C VAL A 334 24.79 -18.16 -7.13
N GLY A 335 25.99 -18.63 -7.43
CA GLY A 335 26.27 -19.43 -8.61
C GLY A 335 26.44 -18.61 -9.90
N GLU A 336 26.47 -19.30 -11.04
CA GLU A 336 26.67 -18.69 -12.36
C GLU A 336 25.38 -18.12 -12.98
N GLN A 337 24.23 -18.39 -12.36
CA GLN A 337 22.94 -17.90 -12.86
C GLN A 337 22.64 -16.49 -12.30
N PRO A 338 22.45 -15.47 -13.15
CA PRO A 338 22.30 -14.07 -12.73
C PRO A 338 21.03 -13.76 -11.92
N HIS A 339 20.10 -14.71 -11.78
CA HIS A 339 18.82 -14.52 -11.09
C HIS A 339 18.75 -15.19 -9.71
N GLN A 340 19.76 -15.96 -9.32
CA GLN A 340 19.83 -16.50 -7.97
C GLN A 340 20.60 -15.51 -7.10
N THR A 341 19.92 -14.84 -6.17
CA THR A 341 20.55 -13.97 -5.18
C THR A 341 20.31 -14.50 -3.77
N ARG A 342 21.26 -14.27 -2.86
CA ARG A 342 21.14 -14.55 -1.43
C ARG A 342 21.26 -13.26 -0.65
N ARG A 343 20.28 -13.01 0.20
CA ARG A 343 20.30 -11.91 1.18
C ARG A 343 21.35 -12.21 2.25
N THR A 344 22.25 -11.25 2.48
CA THR A 344 23.26 -11.32 3.54
C THR A 344 22.72 -10.82 4.87
N LYS A 345 23.46 -11.06 5.96
CA LYS A 345 23.23 -10.40 7.25
C LYS A 345 23.69 -8.94 7.28
N LYS A 346 24.51 -8.52 6.30
CA LYS A 346 25.00 -7.14 6.22
C LYS A 346 23.86 -6.23 5.75
N ARG A 347 23.71 -5.10 6.44
CA ARG A 347 22.79 -4.03 6.05
C ARG A 347 23.60 -2.90 5.45
N GLN A 348 23.18 -2.42 4.29
CA GLN A 348 23.81 -1.30 3.61
C GLN A 348 22.78 -0.22 3.40
N ARG A 349 23.23 1.04 3.47
CA ARG A 349 22.35 2.19 3.24
C ARG A 349 21.86 2.14 1.81
N VAL A 350 20.60 2.52 1.64
CA VAL A 350 19.98 2.71 0.33
C VAL A 350 19.48 4.14 0.25
N GLU A 351 19.43 4.65 -0.97
CA GLU A 351 18.88 5.97 -1.27
C GLU A 351 17.86 5.87 -2.39
N GLY A 352 16.82 6.70 -2.30
CA GLY A 352 15.92 6.88 -3.42
C GLY A 352 16.55 7.81 -4.44
N VAL A 353 16.41 7.50 -5.72
CA VAL A 353 16.85 8.31 -6.85
C VAL A 353 15.74 8.39 -7.88
N ILE A 354 15.73 9.45 -8.67
CA ILE A 354 14.78 9.64 -9.76
C ILE A 354 15.49 9.35 -11.08
N ASN A 355 14.95 8.44 -11.89
CA ASN A 355 15.48 8.21 -13.22
C ASN A 355 15.00 9.28 -14.22
N VAL A 356 15.56 9.27 -15.43
CA VAL A 356 15.19 10.22 -16.51
C VAL A 356 13.70 10.20 -16.89
N LEU A 357 13.00 9.09 -16.64
CA LEU A 357 11.58 8.92 -16.88
C LEU A 357 10.72 9.32 -15.66
N GLY A 358 11.33 9.78 -14.56
CA GLY A 358 10.63 10.26 -13.37
C GLY A 358 10.24 9.19 -12.36
N TYR A 359 10.70 7.95 -12.54
CA TYR A 359 10.46 6.86 -11.57
C TYR A 359 11.38 6.99 -10.37
N ILE A 360 10.82 6.75 -9.19
CA ILE A 360 11.56 6.62 -7.93
C ILE A 360 12.12 5.21 -7.86
N LEU A 361 13.44 5.09 -7.75
CA LEU A 361 14.17 3.83 -7.65
C LEU A 361 15.02 3.83 -6.38
N TRP A 362 15.19 2.67 -5.75
CA TRP A 362 16.01 2.52 -4.55
C TRP A 362 17.34 1.84 -4.88
N GLN A 363 18.45 2.52 -4.62
CA GLN A 363 19.79 2.08 -4.99
C GLN A 363 20.70 1.94 -3.76
N TRP A 364 21.65 1.02 -3.83
CA TRP A 364 22.69 0.84 -2.81
C TRP A 364 23.75 1.93 -2.93
N THR A 365 24.11 2.55 -1.81
CA THR A 365 25.17 3.57 -1.73
C THR A 365 26.52 2.99 -1.39
#